data_AF-Q8NDZ4-F1
#
_entry.id   AF-Q8NDZ4-F1
#
_cell.length_a   1.000
_cell.length_b   1.000
_cell.length_c   1.000
_cell.angle_alpha   90.00
_cell.angle_beta   90.00
_cell.angle_gamma   90.00
#
_symmetry.space_group_name_H-M   'P 1'
#
loop_
_entity.id
_entity.type
_entity.pdbx_description
1 polymer ?
#
loop_
_entity_poly.entity_id
_entity_poly.type
_entity_poly.pdbx_seq_one_letter_code
_entity_poly.pdbx_strand_id
1 'polypeptide(L)'
;MWRLVPPKLGRLSRSLKLAALGSLLVLMVLHSPSLLASWQRNELTDRRFLQLNKCPACFGTSWCRRFLNGQVVFEAWGRLRLLDFLNVKNVYFAQYGEPREGGRRRVVLKRLGSQRELAQLDQSICKRATGRPRCDLLQAMPRTEFARLNGDVRLLTPEAVEGWSDLVHCPSQRLLDRLVRRYAETKDSGSFLLRNLKDSERMQLLLTLAFNPEPLVLQSFPSDEGWPFAKYLGACGRMVAVNYVGEELWSYFNAPWEKRVDLAWQLMEIAEQLTNNDFEFALYLLDVSFDNFAVGPRDGKVIIVDAENVLVADKRLIRQNKPENWDVWYESKFDDCDKEACLSFSKEILCARATVDHNYYAVCQNLLSRHATWRGTSGGLLHDPPSEIAKDGRLEALLDECANPKKRYGRFQAAKELREYLAQLSNNVR
;
A
#
# COMPACT_ATOMS: atom_id res chain seq x y z
N MET A 1 -25.83 -47.52 -42.02
CA MET A 1 -24.52 -48.07 -41.58
C MET A 1 -23.39 -47.25 -42.19
N TRP A 2 -22.95 -46.18 -41.52
CA TRP A 2 -21.70 -45.47 -41.83
C TRP A 2 -21.01 -45.22 -40.48
N ARG A 3 -20.02 -46.05 -40.15
CA ARG A 3 -19.19 -45.88 -38.95
C ARG A 3 -18.12 -44.83 -39.26
N LEU A 4 -18.22 -43.67 -38.62
CA LEU A 4 -17.14 -42.68 -38.56
C LEU A 4 -16.03 -43.21 -37.65
N VAL A 5 -14.87 -43.51 -38.23
CA VAL A 5 -13.63 -43.83 -37.52
C VAL A 5 -13.00 -42.51 -37.04
N PRO A 6 -12.66 -42.34 -35.75
CA PRO A 6 -11.99 -41.13 -35.28
C PRO A 6 -10.54 -41.11 -35.78
N PRO A 7 -10.00 -39.96 -36.24
CA PRO A 7 -8.61 -39.88 -36.66
C PRO A 7 -7.68 -39.99 -35.44
N LYS A 8 -6.71 -40.91 -35.51
CA LYS A 8 -5.66 -41.07 -34.50
C LYS A 8 -4.70 -39.87 -34.52
N LEU A 9 -4.93 -38.86 -33.68
CA LEU A 9 -4.01 -37.72 -33.45
C LEU A 9 -2.70 -38.06 -32.70
N GLY A 10 -2.40 -39.34 -32.52
CA GLY A 10 -1.25 -39.82 -31.73
C GLY A 10 0.14 -39.69 -32.37
N ARG A 11 0.27 -39.30 -33.65
CA ARG A 11 1.55 -39.30 -34.38
C ARG A 11 2.09 -37.93 -34.83
N LEU A 12 1.47 -36.82 -34.42
CA LEU A 12 1.97 -35.49 -34.77
C LEU A 12 3.17 -35.09 -33.90
N SER A 13 4.23 -34.55 -34.52
CA SER A 13 5.41 -34.03 -33.83
C SER A 13 5.04 -32.91 -32.86
N ARG A 14 5.83 -32.71 -31.80
CA ARG A 14 5.62 -31.60 -30.85
C ARG A 14 5.52 -30.24 -31.55
N SER A 15 6.33 -30.03 -32.59
CA SER A 15 6.31 -28.80 -33.41
C SER A 15 4.98 -28.59 -34.14
N LEU A 16 4.40 -29.64 -34.74
CA LEU A 16 3.08 -29.50 -35.38
C LEU A 16 1.96 -29.25 -34.35
N LYS A 17 2.03 -29.85 -33.16
CA LYS A 17 1.06 -29.58 -32.08
C LYS A 17 1.15 -28.12 -31.61
N LEU A 18 2.36 -27.60 -31.43
CA LEU A 18 2.61 -26.20 -31.07
C LEU A 18 2.14 -25.24 -32.17
N ALA A 19 2.44 -25.55 -33.44
CA ALA A 19 1.96 -24.76 -34.58
C ALA A 19 0.43 -24.77 -34.65
N ALA A 20 -0.21 -25.93 -34.49
CA ALA A 20 -1.67 -26.02 -34.48
C ALA A 20 -2.30 -25.24 -33.31
N LEU A 21 -1.72 -25.29 -32.12
CA LEU A 21 -2.15 -24.48 -30.97
C LEU A 21 -1.98 -22.98 -31.25
N GLY A 22 -0.83 -22.56 -31.81
CA GLY A 22 -0.57 -21.19 -32.20
C GLY A 22 -1.57 -20.69 -33.26
N SER A 23 -1.84 -21.49 -34.29
CA SER A 23 -2.84 -21.17 -35.32
C SER A 23 -4.26 -21.09 -34.76
N LEU A 24 -4.63 -21.98 -33.83
CA LEU A 24 -5.93 -21.95 -33.17
C LEU A 24 -6.09 -20.70 -32.30
N LEU A 25 -5.03 -20.30 -31.59
CA LEU A 25 -5.00 -19.07 -30.79
C LEU A 25 -5.15 -17.83 -31.69
N VAL A 26 -4.41 -17.78 -32.80
CA VAL A 26 -4.51 -16.69 -33.80
C VAL A 26 -5.90 -16.64 -34.41
N LEU A 27 -6.49 -17.78 -34.78
CA LEU A 27 -7.87 -17.86 -35.27
C LEU A 27 -8.89 -17.41 -34.23
N MET A 28 -8.73 -17.79 -32.96
CA MET A 28 -9.60 -17.29 -31.88
C MET A 28 -9.50 -15.78 -31.71
N VAL A 29 -8.30 -15.21 -31.80
CA VAL A 29 -8.08 -13.76 -31.72
C VAL A 29 -8.68 -13.04 -32.93
N LEU A 30 -8.47 -13.56 -34.14
CA LEU A 30 -8.98 -12.97 -35.39
C LEU A 30 -10.51 -13.10 -35.54
N HIS A 31 -11.10 -14.21 -35.08
CA HIS A 31 -12.55 -14.45 -35.15
C HIS A 31 -13.34 -14.02 -33.93
N SER A 32 -12.68 -13.44 -32.92
CA SER A 32 -13.35 -12.77 -31.81
C SER A 32 -13.20 -11.27 -31.99
N PRO A 33 -14.06 -10.60 -32.78
CA PRO A 33 -14.07 -9.14 -32.86
C PRO A 33 -14.24 -8.48 -31.48
N SER A 34 -14.80 -9.21 -30.50
CA SER A 34 -14.83 -8.84 -29.08
C SER A 34 -13.44 -8.75 -28.43
N LEU A 35 -12.50 -9.66 -28.74
CA LEU A 35 -11.14 -9.65 -28.18
C LEU A 35 -10.29 -8.50 -28.76
N LEU A 36 -10.42 -8.25 -30.07
CA LEU A 36 -9.76 -7.10 -30.70
C LEU A 36 -10.37 -5.77 -30.24
N ALA A 37 -11.70 -5.70 -30.09
CA ALA A 37 -12.38 -4.51 -29.57
C ALA A 37 -12.03 -4.23 -28.10
N SER A 38 -11.89 -5.25 -27.24
CA SER A 38 -11.41 -5.05 -25.87
C SER A 38 -9.97 -4.53 -25.82
N TRP A 39 -9.15 -4.86 -26.82
CA TRP A 39 -7.77 -4.38 -26.91
C TRP A 39 -7.68 -2.88 -27.31
N GLN A 40 -8.66 -2.40 -28.08
CA GLN A 40 -8.75 -1.01 -28.52
C GLN A 40 -9.51 -0.12 -27.53
N ARG A 41 -10.49 -0.66 -26.79
CA ARG A 41 -11.31 0.12 -25.86
C ARG A 41 -10.56 0.42 -24.57
N ASN A 42 -10.36 1.71 -24.27
CA ASN A 42 -9.88 2.12 -22.96
C ASN A 42 -11.00 2.02 -21.91
N GLU A 43 -11.09 0.92 -21.17
CA GLU A 43 -12.13 0.73 -20.15
C GLU A 43 -12.08 1.78 -19.03
N LEU A 44 -10.95 2.46 -18.84
CA LEU A 44 -10.80 3.56 -17.88
C LEU A 44 -11.61 4.81 -18.25
N THR A 45 -12.19 4.89 -19.46
CA THR A 45 -13.14 5.95 -19.81
C THR A 45 -14.58 5.60 -19.44
N ASP A 46 -14.84 4.35 -19.05
CA ASP A 46 -16.18 3.86 -18.71
C ASP A 46 -16.53 4.15 -17.24
N ARG A 47 -17.59 4.95 -17.04
CA ARG A 47 -18.09 5.33 -15.70
C ARG A 47 -18.48 4.13 -14.84
N ARG A 48 -18.98 3.05 -15.46
CA ARG A 48 -19.35 1.81 -14.74
C ARG A 48 -18.11 1.04 -14.32
N PHE A 49 -17.07 1.03 -15.15
CA PHE A 49 -15.81 0.38 -14.80
C PHE A 49 -15.14 1.06 -13.60
N LEU A 50 -15.10 2.39 -13.60
CA LEU A 50 -14.63 3.23 -12.48
C LEU A 50 -15.56 3.19 -11.27
N GLN A 51 -16.74 2.58 -11.40
CA GLN A 51 -17.78 2.53 -10.37
C GLN A 51 -18.22 3.93 -9.88
N LEU A 52 -18.29 4.90 -10.80
CA LEU A 52 -18.75 6.26 -10.47
C LEU A 52 -20.20 6.32 -10.01
N ASN A 53 -21.02 5.37 -10.46
CA ASN A 53 -22.40 5.21 -10.00
C ASN A 53 -22.51 4.74 -8.54
N LYS A 54 -21.40 4.42 -7.88
CA LYS A 54 -21.35 4.10 -6.45
C LYS A 54 -21.10 5.32 -5.57
N CYS A 55 -20.65 6.45 -6.13
CA CYS A 55 -20.43 7.67 -5.35
C CYS A 55 -21.75 8.16 -4.72
N PRO A 56 -21.74 8.67 -3.47
CA PRO A 56 -20.56 9.04 -2.67
C PRO A 56 -19.88 7.87 -1.93
N ALA A 57 -20.33 6.62 -2.08
CA ALA A 57 -19.62 5.43 -1.58
C ALA A 57 -18.41 5.07 -2.47
N CYS A 58 -17.48 6.00 -2.62
CA CYS A 58 -16.30 5.91 -3.49
C CYS A 58 -15.09 6.65 -2.87
N PHE A 59 -13.90 6.54 -3.45
CA PHE A 59 -12.67 7.10 -2.85
C PHE A 59 -12.39 8.55 -3.26
N GLY A 60 -13.03 9.02 -4.33
CA GLY A 60 -12.90 10.42 -4.75
C GLY A 60 -13.27 10.65 -6.22
N THR A 61 -13.11 11.90 -6.66
CA THR A 61 -13.50 12.35 -8.01
C THR A 61 -12.55 13.39 -8.62
N SER A 62 -11.49 13.79 -7.92
CA SER A 62 -10.54 14.84 -8.33
C SER A 62 -9.90 14.57 -9.69
N TRP A 63 -9.69 13.30 -10.04
CA TRP A 63 -9.05 12.87 -11.27
C TRP A 63 -10.02 12.41 -12.35
N CYS A 64 -11.34 12.45 -12.13
CA CYS A 64 -12.29 11.88 -13.09
C CYS A 64 -12.19 12.47 -14.49
N ARG A 65 -11.91 13.77 -14.63
CA ARG A 65 -11.70 14.38 -15.94
C ARG A 65 -10.54 13.70 -16.70
N ARG A 66 -9.47 13.30 -16.00
CA ARG A 66 -8.31 12.64 -16.59
C ARG A 66 -8.63 11.23 -17.08
N PHE A 67 -9.34 10.44 -16.27
CA PHE A 67 -9.83 9.12 -16.66
C PHE A 67 -10.81 9.18 -17.83
N LEU A 68 -11.86 9.99 -17.72
CA LEU A 68 -12.95 10.05 -18.70
C LEU A 68 -12.51 10.61 -20.06
N ASN A 69 -11.50 11.49 -20.08
CA ASN A 69 -10.91 12.01 -21.32
C ASN A 69 -9.90 11.05 -21.97
N GLY A 70 -9.70 9.85 -21.42
CA GLY A 70 -8.76 8.86 -21.96
C GLY A 70 -7.29 9.22 -21.76
N GLN A 71 -6.98 10.12 -20.83
CA GLN A 71 -5.60 10.51 -20.51
C GLN A 71 -4.87 9.45 -19.69
N VAL A 72 -5.62 8.57 -19.01
CA VAL A 72 -5.11 7.39 -18.30
C VAL A 72 -5.46 6.14 -19.11
N VAL A 73 -4.48 5.29 -19.41
CA VAL A 73 -4.66 4.07 -20.20
C VAL A 73 -3.87 2.93 -19.56
N PHE A 74 -4.43 1.73 -19.45
CA PHE A 74 -3.68 0.55 -18.98
C PHE A 74 -2.45 0.25 -19.84
N GLU A 75 -1.39 -0.23 -19.18
CA GLU A 75 -0.23 -0.83 -19.86
C GLU A 75 -0.63 -2.12 -20.58
N ALA A 76 0.07 -2.46 -21.67
CA ALA A 76 -0.40 -3.44 -22.66
C ALA A 76 -0.82 -4.80 -22.09
N TRP A 77 -0.15 -5.28 -21.04
CA TRP A 77 -0.48 -6.54 -20.37
C TRP A 77 -1.70 -6.41 -19.46
N GLY A 78 -1.88 -5.27 -18.79
CA GLY A 78 -3.07 -4.95 -18.00
C GLY A 78 -4.34 -4.83 -18.85
N ARG A 79 -4.21 -4.58 -20.17
CA ARG A 79 -5.34 -4.61 -21.10
C ARG A 79 -5.85 -6.01 -21.40
N LEU A 80 -4.99 -7.02 -21.30
CA LEU A 80 -5.36 -8.40 -21.61
C LEU A 80 -6.17 -9.04 -20.47
N ARG A 81 -6.11 -8.47 -19.24
CA ARG A 81 -6.84 -8.95 -18.04
C ARG A 81 -6.71 -10.46 -17.76
N LEU A 82 -5.70 -11.11 -18.34
CA LEU A 82 -5.57 -12.57 -18.35
C LEU A 82 -5.38 -13.15 -16.94
N LEU A 83 -4.89 -12.34 -16.00
CA LEU A 83 -4.54 -12.74 -14.63
C LEU A 83 -5.18 -11.86 -13.55
N ASP A 84 -6.25 -11.12 -13.87
CA ASP A 84 -6.94 -10.25 -12.89
C ASP A 84 -7.42 -11.03 -11.65
N PHE A 85 -7.64 -12.34 -11.76
CA PHE A 85 -8.02 -13.19 -10.63
C PHE A 85 -6.90 -13.40 -9.59
N LEU A 86 -5.63 -13.23 -9.98
CA LEU A 86 -4.48 -13.25 -9.07
C LEU A 86 -4.24 -11.89 -8.39
N ASN A 87 -4.91 -10.84 -8.88
CA ASN A 87 -4.76 -9.49 -8.41
C ASN A 87 -5.65 -9.22 -7.19
N VAL A 88 -5.28 -9.79 -6.04
CA VAL A 88 -6.09 -9.78 -4.80
C VAL A 88 -6.49 -8.37 -4.40
N LYS A 89 -5.58 -7.39 -4.51
CA LYS A 89 -5.80 -5.97 -4.17
C LYS A 89 -6.29 -5.10 -5.34
N ASN A 90 -6.52 -5.67 -6.53
CA ASN A 90 -6.94 -4.93 -7.74
C ASN A 90 -5.99 -3.75 -8.05
N VAL A 91 -4.69 -4.03 -8.15
CA VAL A 91 -3.61 -3.11 -8.51
C VAL A 91 -3.29 -3.22 -10.01
N TYR A 92 -3.35 -2.12 -10.75
CA TYR A 92 -3.17 -2.11 -12.20
C TYR A 92 -2.11 -1.10 -12.61
N PHE A 93 -1.20 -1.49 -13.50
CA PHE A 93 -0.24 -0.58 -14.10
C PHE A 93 -0.85 0.17 -15.30
N ALA A 94 -0.66 1.48 -15.32
CA ALA A 94 -1.21 2.35 -16.35
C ALA A 94 -0.23 3.47 -16.71
N GLN A 95 -0.56 4.17 -17.79
CA GLN A 95 0.14 5.35 -18.28
C GLN A 95 -0.79 6.55 -18.25
N TYR A 96 -0.28 7.69 -17.78
CA TYR A 96 -0.94 8.98 -17.82
C TYR A 96 -0.15 9.94 -18.72
N GLY A 97 -0.81 10.58 -19.68
CA GLY A 97 -0.21 11.64 -20.50
C GLY A 97 -1.05 12.91 -20.45
N GLU A 98 -0.39 14.06 -20.28
CA GLU A 98 -1.08 15.34 -20.46
C GLU A 98 -1.20 15.65 -21.96
N PRO A 99 -2.32 16.19 -22.46
CA PRO A 99 -2.51 16.42 -23.90
C PRO A 99 -1.43 17.30 -24.55
N ARG A 100 -0.76 18.13 -23.75
CA ARG A 100 0.27 19.08 -24.19
C ARG A 100 1.70 18.59 -23.92
N GLU A 101 1.87 17.51 -23.16
CA GLU A 101 3.16 16.91 -22.87
C GLU A 101 3.30 15.64 -23.71
N GLY A 102 4.30 15.58 -24.58
CA GLY A 102 4.51 14.42 -25.46
C GLY A 102 4.85 13.12 -24.72
N GLY A 103 5.09 13.18 -23.41
CA GLY A 103 5.44 12.03 -22.58
C GLY A 103 4.22 11.42 -21.87
N ARG A 104 4.25 10.09 -21.72
CA ARG A 104 3.37 9.38 -20.78
C ARG A 104 4.19 8.95 -19.57
N ARG A 105 3.73 9.31 -18.37
CA ARG A 105 4.30 8.82 -17.11
C ARG A 105 3.56 7.56 -16.66
N ARG A 106 4.27 6.63 -16.04
CA ARG A 106 3.67 5.43 -15.43
C ARG A 106 2.95 5.81 -14.14
N VAL A 107 1.81 5.18 -13.89
CA VAL A 107 1.00 5.33 -12.68
C VAL A 107 0.49 3.96 -12.25
N VAL A 108 0.19 3.81 -10.96
CA VAL A 108 -0.44 2.62 -10.41
C VAL A 108 -1.87 2.97 -10.03
N LEU A 109 -2.82 2.12 -10.43
CA LEU A 109 -4.23 2.26 -10.15
C LEU A 109 -4.65 1.20 -9.14
N LYS A 110 -5.33 1.59 -8.06
CA LYS A 110 -5.75 0.68 -6.99
C LYS A 110 -7.25 0.79 -6.74
N ARG A 111 -7.92 -0.34 -6.49
CA ARG A 111 -9.29 -0.34 -5.94
C ARG A 111 -9.35 -0.51 -4.41
N LEU A 112 -8.19 -0.59 -3.75
CA LEU A 112 -8.04 -0.63 -2.29
C LEU A 112 -8.75 -1.82 -1.62
N GLY A 113 -8.96 -2.90 -2.36
CA GLY A 113 -9.65 -4.08 -1.88
C GLY A 113 -10.01 -5.04 -3.01
N SER A 114 -10.18 -6.30 -2.64
CA SER A 114 -10.68 -7.36 -3.50
C SER A 114 -12.14 -7.10 -3.91
N GLN A 115 -12.58 -7.76 -4.98
CA GLN A 115 -13.99 -7.65 -5.40
C GLN A 115 -14.96 -8.14 -4.32
N ARG A 116 -14.52 -9.07 -3.45
CA ARG A 116 -15.32 -9.58 -2.33
C ARG A 116 -15.47 -8.52 -1.25
N GLU A 117 -14.38 -7.86 -0.85
CA GLU A 117 -14.41 -6.79 0.16
C GLU A 117 -15.23 -5.59 -0.32
N LEU A 118 -15.07 -5.18 -1.58
CA LEU A 118 -15.86 -4.10 -2.17
C LEU A 118 -17.36 -4.44 -2.23
N ALA A 119 -17.71 -5.70 -2.48
CA ALA A 119 -19.11 -6.15 -2.45
C ALA A 119 -19.66 -6.22 -1.02
N GLN A 120 -18.83 -6.60 -0.04
CA GLN A 120 -19.20 -6.58 1.38
C GLN A 120 -19.40 -5.15 1.88
N LEU A 121 -18.59 -4.19 1.42
CA LEU A 121 -18.77 -2.77 1.67
C LEU A 121 -20.13 -2.27 1.14
N ASP A 122 -20.48 -2.62 -0.11
CA ASP A 122 -21.79 -2.27 -0.67
C ASP A 122 -22.93 -2.84 0.17
N GLN A 123 -22.81 -4.10 0.56
CA GLN A 123 -23.82 -4.79 1.35
C GLN A 123 -23.95 -4.18 2.74
N SER A 124 -22.85 -3.80 3.40
CA SER A 124 -22.87 -3.22 4.74
C SER A 124 -23.54 -1.85 4.72
N ILE A 125 -23.21 -0.98 3.76
CA ILE A 125 -23.86 0.31 3.55
C ILE A 125 -25.36 0.12 3.32
N CYS A 126 -25.75 -0.80 2.43
CA CYS A 126 -27.16 -1.05 2.15
C CYS A 126 -27.93 -1.58 3.35
N LYS A 127 -27.34 -2.51 4.11
CA LYS A 127 -27.95 -3.05 5.33
C LYS A 127 -28.17 -1.96 6.37
N ARG A 128 -27.17 -1.10 6.61
CA ARG A 128 -27.28 0.03 7.56
C ARG A 128 -28.32 1.07 7.14
N ALA A 129 -28.38 1.39 5.85
CA ALA A 129 -29.26 2.44 5.34
C ALA A 129 -30.72 2.01 5.12
N THR A 130 -30.96 0.73 4.81
CA THR A 130 -32.27 0.24 4.33
C THR A 130 -32.72 -1.08 4.94
N GLY A 131 -31.87 -1.76 5.71
CA GLY A 131 -32.11 -3.12 6.20
C GLY A 131 -31.98 -4.21 5.12
N ARG A 132 -31.71 -3.86 3.85
CA ARG A 132 -31.65 -4.79 2.72
C ARG A 132 -30.21 -5.02 2.26
N PRO A 133 -29.88 -6.20 1.70
CA PRO A 133 -28.52 -6.49 1.23
C PRO A 133 -28.13 -5.75 -0.05
N ARG A 134 -29.10 -5.16 -0.77
CA ARG A 134 -28.88 -4.41 -2.00
C ARG A 134 -29.76 -3.16 -2.00
N CYS A 135 -29.21 -2.07 -2.51
CA CYS A 135 -29.82 -0.76 -2.56
C CYS A 135 -29.07 0.10 -3.58
N ASP A 136 -29.63 1.26 -3.91
CA ASP A 136 -28.88 2.32 -4.59
C ASP A 136 -27.99 3.04 -3.57
N LEU A 137 -26.66 2.91 -3.72
CA LEU A 137 -25.71 3.53 -2.78
C LEU A 137 -25.81 5.05 -2.75
N LEU A 138 -26.16 5.68 -3.88
CA LEU A 138 -26.35 7.13 -3.95
C LEU A 138 -27.44 7.59 -2.96
N GLN A 139 -28.52 6.81 -2.85
CA GLN A 139 -29.63 7.09 -1.94
C GLN A 139 -29.39 6.57 -0.52
N ALA A 140 -28.56 5.54 -0.37
CA ALA A 140 -28.30 4.90 0.91
C ALA A 140 -27.30 5.66 1.77
N MET A 141 -26.24 6.21 1.18
CA MET A 141 -25.16 6.89 1.93
C MET A 141 -25.66 7.99 2.88
N PRO A 142 -26.59 8.89 2.48
CA PRO A 142 -27.17 9.89 3.38
C PRO A 142 -27.87 9.34 4.63
N ARG A 143 -28.17 8.03 4.68
CA ARG A 143 -28.85 7.37 5.81
C ARG A 143 -27.89 6.61 6.74
N THR A 144 -26.60 6.64 6.43
CA THR A 144 -25.55 5.98 7.23
C THR A 144 -24.90 6.96 8.22
N GLU A 145 -24.09 6.43 9.12
CA GLU A 145 -23.23 7.17 10.05
C GLU A 145 -22.31 8.18 9.33
N PHE A 146 -21.88 7.88 8.10
CA PHE A 146 -21.05 8.79 7.29
C PHE A 146 -21.74 10.12 6.98
N ALA A 147 -23.07 10.13 6.99
CA ALA A 147 -23.86 11.35 6.83
C ALA A 147 -24.20 12.02 8.16
N ARG A 148 -24.25 11.29 9.27
CA ARG A 148 -24.63 11.84 10.59
C ARG A 148 -23.57 12.75 11.17
N LEU A 149 -22.30 12.46 10.89
CA LEU A 149 -21.18 13.35 11.21
C LEU A 149 -21.26 14.71 10.47
N ASN A 150 -22.24 14.90 9.58
CA ASN A 150 -22.42 16.15 8.83
C ASN A 150 -23.20 17.26 9.58
N GLY A 151 -23.98 16.92 10.62
CA GLY A 151 -25.06 17.79 11.13
C GLY A 151 -24.60 18.97 11.98
N ASP A 152 -23.73 18.74 12.96
CA ASP A 152 -23.35 19.76 13.95
C ASP A 152 -21.84 19.83 14.24
N VAL A 153 -21.09 18.79 13.84
CA VAL A 153 -19.67 18.67 14.21
C VAL A 153 -18.80 19.43 13.21
N ARG A 154 -18.16 20.50 13.68
CA ARG A 154 -17.27 21.35 12.85
C ARG A 154 -15.94 20.67 12.54
N LEU A 155 -15.51 19.76 13.40
CA LEU A 155 -14.23 19.07 13.38
C LEU A 155 -14.45 17.56 13.35
N LEU A 156 -13.51 16.81 12.79
CA LEU A 156 -13.47 15.37 13.03
C LEU A 156 -12.82 15.16 14.40
N THR A 157 -13.52 14.49 15.32
CA THR A 157 -13.03 14.28 16.70
C THR A 157 -12.59 12.83 16.90
N PRO A 158 -11.66 12.56 17.85
CA PRO A 158 -11.21 11.20 18.17
C PRO A 158 -12.36 10.22 18.42
N GLU A 159 -13.34 10.61 19.23
CA GLU A 159 -14.46 9.75 19.65
C GLU A 159 -15.34 9.32 18.48
N ALA A 160 -15.33 10.08 17.38
CA ALA A 160 -16.12 9.77 16.20
C ALA A 160 -15.51 8.64 15.36
N VAL A 161 -14.20 8.45 15.39
CA VAL A 161 -13.46 7.60 14.43
C VAL A 161 -12.48 6.61 15.04
N GLU A 162 -12.32 6.63 16.37
CA GLU A 162 -11.43 5.70 17.07
C GLU A 162 -11.74 4.24 16.71
N GLY A 163 -10.69 3.52 16.32
CA GLY A 163 -10.76 2.11 15.95
C GLY A 163 -11.37 1.83 14.57
N TRP A 164 -11.70 2.84 13.75
CA TRP A 164 -12.25 2.62 12.41
C TRP A 164 -11.26 1.97 11.43
N SER A 165 -9.97 2.26 11.60
CA SER A 165 -8.86 1.63 10.86
C SER A 165 -7.56 1.76 11.66
N ASP A 166 -6.48 1.15 11.17
CA ASP A 166 -5.16 1.24 11.82
C ASP A 166 -4.69 2.70 11.98
N LEU A 167 -4.92 3.53 10.95
CA LEU A 167 -4.57 4.96 10.93
C LEU A 167 -5.16 5.73 12.11
N VAL A 168 -6.38 5.37 12.53
CA VAL A 168 -7.12 6.03 13.62
C VAL A 168 -7.42 5.05 14.76
N HIS A 169 -6.49 4.13 15.03
CA HIS A 169 -6.62 3.27 16.21
C HIS A 169 -6.50 4.07 17.52
N CYS A 170 -5.61 5.06 17.57
CA CYS A 170 -5.50 6.04 18.65
C CYS A 170 -5.44 7.47 18.10
N PRO A 171 -6.58 7.98 17.60
CA PRO A 171 -6.61 9.26 16.91
C PRO A 171 -6.32 10.42 17.88
N SER A 172 -5.52 11.39 17.43
CA SER A 172 -5.39 12.69 18.09
C SER A 172 -6.09 13.77 17.28
N GLN A 173 -6.54 14.85 17.94
CA GLN A 173 -7.10 15.98 17.20
C GLN A 173 -6.11 16.53 16.16
N ARG A 174 -4.81 16.51 16.46
CA ARG A 174 -3.74 16.94 15.56
C ARG A 174 -3.65 16.08 14.29
N LEU A 175 -3.80 14.76 14.43
CA LEU A 175 -3.84 13.84 13.29
C LEU A 175 -5.09 14.09 12.44
N LEU A 176 -6.26 14.21 13.08
CA LEU A 176 -7.52 14.43 12.39
C LEU A 176 -7.55 15.79 11.66
N ASP A 177 -7.05 16.85 12.27
CA ASP A 177 -6.89 18.15 11.64
C ASP A 177 -5.97 18.08 10.42
N ARG A 178 -4.90 17.28 10.50
CA ARG A 178 -3.98 17.04 9.38
C ARG A 178 -4.65 16.27 8.25
N LEU A 179 -5.40 15.22 8.55
CA LEU A 179 -6.17 14.43 7.59
C LEU A 179 -7.15 15.29 6.80
N VAL A 180 -7.96 16.11 7.51
CA VAL A 180 -8.94 17.00 6.85
C VAL A 180 -8.22 18.09 6.05
N ARG A 181 -7.18 18.70 6.61
CA ARG A 181 -6.41 19.77 5.95
C ARG A 181 -5.76 19.30 4.66
N ARG A 182 -5.21 18.08 4.64
CA ARG A 182 -4.47 17.51 3.51
C ARG A 182 -5.34 16.74 2.51
N TYR A 183 -6.65 16.65 2.77
CA TYR A 183 -7.56 15.94 1.88
C TYR A 183 -7.62 16.60 0.49
N ALA A 184 -7.17 15.86 -0.53
CA ALA A 184 -6.95 16.34 -1.90
C ALA A 184 -8.15 16.10 -2.83
N GLU A 185 -9.18 15.37 -2.37
CA GLU A 185 -10.41 15.12 -3.14
C GLU A 185 -11.44 16.25 -3.05
N THR A 186 -11.02 17.43 -2.57
CA THR A 186 -11.80 18.66 -2.56
C THR A 186 -11.06 19.77 -3.30
N LYS A 187 -11.81 20.78 -3.76
CA LYS A 187 -11.22 22.01 -4.31
C LYS A 187 -10.71 22.95 -3.22
N ASP A 188 -11.28 22.86 -2.02
CA ASP A 188 -11.00 23.76 -0.90
C ASP A 188 -10.02 23.12 0.10
N SER A 189 -8.97 22.48 -0.42
CA SER A 189 -7.91 21.87 0.39
C SER A 189 -7.22 22.92 1.27
N GLY A 190 -6.82 22.56 2.49
CA GLY A 190 -6.10 23.44 3.42
C GLY A 190 -6.91 23.89 4.64
N SER A 191 -8.22 23.66 4.66
CA SER A 191 -9.06 23.82 5.86
C SER A 191 -9.11 22.52 6.65
N PHE A 192 -9.08 22.61 7.98
CA PHE A 192 -9.31 21.48 8.89
C PHE A 192 -10.78 21.37 9.32
N LEU A 193 -11.64 22.29 8.87
CA LEU A 193 -13.07 22.29 9.20
C LEU A 193 -13.85 21.41 8.23
N LEU A 194 -14.56 20.41 8.75
CA LEU A 194 -15.39 19.51 7.94
C LEU A 194 -16.46 20.26 7.14
N ARG A 195 -17.00 21.37 7.67
CA ARG A 195 -18.03 22.17 6.98
C ARG A 195 -17.59 22.73 5.63
N ASN A 196 -16.28 22.81 5.37
CA ASN A 196 -15.76 23.31 4.10
C ASN A 196 -15.72 22.22 3.02
N LEU A 197 -15.88 20.95 3.42
CA LEU A 197 -16.04 19.84 2.50
C LEU A 197 -17.53 19.70 2.15
N LYS A 198 -17.82 19.45 0.87
CA LYS A 198 -19.19 19.09 0.47
C LYS A 198 -19.62 17.78 1.12
N ASP A 199 -20.91 17.56 1.28
CA ASP A 199 -21.47 16.32 1.85
C ASP A 199 -20.90 15.06 1.21
N SER A 200 -20.76 15.04 -0.13
CA SER A 200 -20.16 13.92 -0.85
C SER A 200 -18.68 13.76 -0.54
N GLU A 201 -17.91 14.86 -0.44
CA GLU A 201 -16.47 14.86 -0.17
C GLU A 201 -16.21 14.37 1.27
N ARG A 202 -17.05 14.78 2.23
CA ARG A 202 -17.05 14.28 3.62
C ARG A 202 -17.34 12.79 3.71
N MET A 203 -18.40 12.34 3.04
CA MET A 203 -18.76 10.92 3.02
C MET A 203 -17.65 10.06 2.40
N GLN A 204 -16.98 10.55 1.36
CA GLN A 204 -15.83 9.89 0.73
C GLN A 204 -14.63 9.82 1.68
N LEU A 205 -14.32 10.91 2.39
CA LEU A 205 -13.26 10.94 3.40
C LEU A 205 -13.51 9.88 4.49
N LEU A 206 -14.70 9.88 5.08
CA LEU A 206 -15.07 8.98 6.16
C LEU A 206 -15.14 7.52 5.72
N LEU A 207 -15.65 7.26 4.51
CA LEU A 207 -15.65 5.92 3.91
C LEU A 207 -14.22 5.42 3.70
N THR A 208 -13.34 6.26 3.13
CA THR A 208 -11.94 5.89 2.88
C THR A 208 -11.23 5.60 4.20
N LEU A 209 -11.45 6.44 5.21
CA LEU A 209 -10.90 6.26 6.56
C LEU A 209 -11.31 4.93 7.20
N ALA A 210 -12.57 4.51 6.99
CA ALA A 210 -13.11 3.28 7.57
C ALA A 210 -12.82 2.01 6.75
N PHE A 211 -12.65 2.11 5.43
CA PHE A 211 -12.50 0.94 4.56
C PHE A 211 -11.04 0.62 4.26
N ASN A 212 -10.29 1.59 3.74
CA ASN A 212 -8.86 1.43 3.46
C ASN A 212 -8.21 2.82 3.52
N PRO A 213 -7.46 3.11 4.60
CA PRO A 213 -6.94 4.45 4.85
C PRO A 213 -5.71 4.81 4.01
N GLU A 214 -5.20 3.89 3.16
CA GLU A 214 -3.98 4.12 2.37
C GLU A 214 -3.97 5.50 1.68
N PRO A 215 -5.01 5.92 0.92
CA PRO A 215 -5.00 7.22 0.26
C PRO A 215 -4.86 8.38 1.24
N LEU A 216 -5.41 8.26 2.45
CA LEU A 216 -5.35 9.29 3.47
C LEU A 216 -3.98 9.36 4.14
N VAL A 217 -3.28 8.23 4.27
CA VAL A 217 -1.86 8.21 4.67
C VAL A 217 -1.02 8.93 3.62
N LEU A 218 -1.15 8.56 2.34
CA LEU A 218 -0.38 9.17 1.25
C LEU A 218 -0.63 10.69 1.09
N GLN A 219 -1.86 11.15 1.36
CA GLN A 219 -2.21 12.57 1.33
C GLN A 219 -1.70 13.31 2.57
N SER A 220 -1.80 12.68 3.74
CA SER A 220 -1.45 13.31 5.02
C SER A 220 0.04 13.30 5.28
N PHE A 221 0.80 12.35 4.74
CA PHE A 221 2.24 12.25 4.90
C PHE A 221 2.88 12.22 3.50
N PRO A 222 2.85 13.35 2.78
CA PRO A 222 3.16 13.34 1.37
C PRO A 222 4.67 13.38 1.11
N SER A 223 5.07 12.84 -0.04
CA SER A 223 6.48 12.73 -0.43
C SER A 223 7.20 14.07 -0.57
N ASP A 224 6.48 15.16 -0.89
CA ASP A 224 7.04 16.52 -1.00
C ASP A 224 7.35 17.17 0.35
N GLU A 225 6.79 16.63 1.45
CA GLU A 225 7.22 16.92 2.83
C GLU A 225 8.33 15.98 3.31
N GLY A 226 8.89 15.15 2.41
CA GLY A 226 10.00 14.24 2.71
C GLY A 226 9.59 12.86 3.23
N TRP A 227 8.30 12.56 3.36
CA TRP A 227 7.84 11.25 3.79
C TRP A 227 8.08 10.16 2.72
N PRO A 228 8.44 8.93 3.10
CA PRO A 228 8.88 7.89 2.16
C PRO A 228 7.71 7.12 1.53
N PHE A 229 6.63 7.82 1.16
CA PHE A 229 5.42 7.21 0.58
C PHE A 229 5.25 7.52 -0.90
N ALA A 230 4.57 6.63 -1.63
CA ALA A 230 4.17 6.89 -3.01
C ALA A 230 3.29 8.14 -3.10
N LYS A 231 3.44 8.91 -4.19
CA LYS A 231 2.70 10.15 -4.36
C LYS A 231 1.26 9.86 -4.77
N TYR A 232 0.32 10.25 -3.92
CA TYR A 232 -1.10 10.31 -4.27
C TYR A 232 -1.32 11.29 -5.43
N LEU A 233 -2.01 10.84 -6.48
CA LEU A 233 -2.29 11.68 -7.65
C LEU A 233 -3.74 12.18 -7.69
N GLY A 234 -4.69 11.34 -7.29
CA GLY A 234 -6.12 11.61 -7.28
C GLY A 234 -6.95 10.34 -7.42
N ALA A 235 -8.27 10.46 -7.37
CA ALA A 235 -9.18 9.33 -7.55
C ALA A 235 -10.28 9.60 -8.59
N CYS A 236 -10.87 8.52 -9.09
CA CYS A 236 -12.15 8.58 -9.80
C CYS A 236 -13.01 7.36 -9.48
N GLY A 237 -14.11 7.59 -8.76
CA GLY A 237 -14.98 6.52 -8.30
C GLY A 237 -14.23 5.65 -7.30
N ARG A 238 -14.22 4.32 -7.53
CA ARG A 238 -13.48 3.37 -6.68
C ARG A 238 -12.07 3.07 -7.19
N MET A 239 -11.51 3.95 -8.01
CA MET A 239 -10.13 3.82 -8.51
C MET A 239 -9.30 4.98 -7.98
N VAL A 240 -8.26 4.65 -7.23
CA VAL A 240 -7.22 5.59 -6.80
C VAL A 240 -6.05 5.51 -7.76
N ALA A 241 -5.45 6.65 -8.10
CA ALA A 241 -4.22 6.74 -8.87
C ALA A 241 -3.08 7.24 -7.98
N VAL A 242 -1.96 6.51 -7.99
CA VAL A 242 -0.70 6.88 -7.33
C VAL A 242 0.44 6.86 -8.35
N ASN A 243 1.56 7.53 -8.04
CA ASN A 243 2.72 7.46 -8.92
C ASN A 243 3.27 6.03 -9.00
N TYR A 244 3.82 5.68 -10.16
CA TYR A 244 4.67 4.50 -10.25
C TYR A 244 6.05 4.87 -9.73
N VAL A 245 6.53 4.16 -8.71
CA VAL A 245 7.87 4.34 -8.17
C VAL A 245 8.90 3.57 -8.99
N GLY A 246 8.70 2.27 -9.16
CA GLY A 246 9.68 1.36 -9.72
C GLY A 246 9.31 -0.10 -9.49
N GLU A 247 10.29 -0.99 -9.61
CA GLU A 247 10.10 -2.41 -9.31
C GLU A 247 9.98 -2.61 -7.79
N GLU A 248 9.19 -3.60 -7.38
CA GLU A 248 9.05 -4.02 -5.98
C GLU A 248 10.41 -4.45 -5.41
N LEU A 249 10.62 -4.29 -4.10
CA LEU A 249 11.89 -4.62 -3.45
C LEU A 249 12.32 -6.07 -3.70
N TRP A 250 11.36 -6.98 -3.86
CA TRP A 250 11.60 -8.38 -4.19
C TRP A 250 12.45 -8.58 -5.46
N SER A 251 12.34 -7.71 -6.47
CA SER A 251 13.14 -7.83 -7.70
C SER A 251 14.65 -7.66 -7.45
N TYR A 252 15.02 -7.11 -6.30
CA TYR A 252 16.40 -6.88 -5.88
C TYR A 252 16.93 -7.94 -4.92
N PHE A 253 16.14 -8.98 -4.60
CA PHE A 253 16.56 -10.03 -3.67
C PHE A 253 17.90 -10.66 -4.08
N ASN A 254 18.12 -10.93 -5.37
CA ASN A 254 19.38 -11.47 -5.90
C ASN A 254 20.26 -10.40 -6.60
N ALA A 255 20.06 -9.12 -6.30
CA ALA A 255 20.93 -8.06 -6.81
C ALA A 255 22.36 -8.18 -6.23
N PRO A 256 23.37 -7.52 -6.85
CA PRO A 256 24.71 -7.43 -6.27
C PRO A 256 24.66 -6.99 -4.81
N TRP A 257 25.52 -7.57 -3.97
CA TRP A 257 25.50 -7.38 -2.51
C TRP A 257 25.52 -5.90 -2.12
N GLU A 258 26.33 -5.11 -2.79
CA GLU A 258 26.48 -3.68 -2.57
C GLU A 258 25.15 -2.94 -2.78
N LYS A 259 24.36 -3.36 -3.79
CA LYS A 259 23.03 -2.78 -4.01
C LYS A 259 22.07 -3.19 -2.90
N ARG A 260 22.13 -4.42 -2.42
CA ARG A 260 21.27 -4.90 -1.34
C ARG A 260 21.59 -4.21 0.00
N VAL A 261 22.86 -3.94 0.27
CA VAL A 261 23.32 -3.14 1.42
C VAL A 261 22.79 -1.71 1.36
N ASP A 262 22.88 -1.05 0.20
CA ASP A 262 22.30 0.29 0.00
C ASP A 262 20.78 0.30 0.28
N LEU A 263 20.04 -0.67 -0.26
CA LEU A 263 18.59 -0.80 -0.01
C LEU A 263 18.29 -1.09 1.47
N ALA A 264 19.07 -1.94 2.12
CA ALA A 264 18.93 -2.25 3.54
C ALA A 264 19.19 -1.02 4.42
N TRP A 265 20.20 -0.22 4.10
CA TRP A 265 20.45 1.05 4.77
C TRP A 265 19.24 1.99 4.64
N GLN A 266 18.71 2.16 3.43
CA GLN A 266 17.53 3.01 3.21
C GLN A 266 16.29 2.53 3.97
N LEU A 267 16.08 1.21 4.09
CA LEU A 267 14.99 0.64 4.89
C LEU A 267 15.14 0.97 6.38
N MET A 268 16.36 0.94 6.92
CA MET A 268 16.63 1.36 8.30
C MET A 268 16.45 2.87 8.50
N GLU A 269 16.82 3.70 7.51
CA GLU A 269 16.52 5.14 7.54
C GLU A 269 15.00 5.41 7.52
N ILE A 270 14.24 4.66 6.71
CA ILE A 270 12.77 4.73 6.72
C ILE A 270 12.21 4.33 8.09
N ALA A 271 12.71 3.24 8.68
CA ALA A 271 12.29 2.80 10.02
C ALA A 271 12.56 3.88 11.09
N GLU A 272 13.72 4.54 11.03
CA GLU A 272 14.05 5.68 11.90
C GLU A 272 13.10 6.84 11.67
N GLN A 273 12.95 7.31 10.43
CA GLN A 273 12.13 8.46 10.06
C GLN A 273 10.66 8.28 10.47
N LEU A 274 10.09 7.09 10.24
CA LEU A 274 8.71 6.80 10.61
C LEU A 274 8.53 6.68 12.13
N THR A 275 9.57 6.29 12.86
CA THR A 275 9.52 6.18 14.33
C THR A 275 9.76 7.52 15.00
N ASN A 276 10.78 8.26 14.57
CA ASN A 276 11.25 9.51 15.15
C ASN A 276 11.41 10.56 14.04
N ASN A 277 10.58 11.60 14.09
CA ASN A 277 10.60 12.72 13.17
C ASN A 277 10.17 14.00 13.88
N ASP A 278 10.42 15.13 13.22
CA ASP A 278 10.13 16.47 13.73
C ASP A 278 8.65 16.74 13.94
N PHE A 279 7.76 15.96 13.31
CA PHE A 279 6.32 16.08 13.53
C PHE A 279 5.86 15.34 14.80
N GLU A 280 6.70 14.58 15.50
CA GLU A 280 6.31 13.80 16.67
C GLU A 280 5.09 12.88 16.43
N PHE A 281 4.93 12.39 15.20
CA PHE A 281 4.02 11.29 14.89
C PHE A 281 4.86 10.04 14.65
N ALA A 282 4.58 8.95 15.36
CA ALA A 282 5.15 7.65 15.00
C ALA A 282 4.18 6.94 14.05
N LEU A 283 4.65 6.57 12.87
CA LEU A 283 3.93 5.82 11.86
C LEU A 283 4.43 4.37 11.92
N TYR A 284 3.69 3.52 12.61
CA TYR A 284 4.05 2.11 12.76
C TYR A 284 3.54 1.29 11.58
N LEU A 285 4.44 0.62 10.88
CA LEU A 285 4.11 -0.30 9.80
C LEU A 285 3.68 -1.63 10.40
N LEU A 286 2.41 -1.98 10.28
CA LEU A 286 1.86 -3.23 10.83
C LEU A 286 1.90 -4.39 9.84
N ASP A 287 2.25 -4.12 8.59
CA ASP A 287 2.52 -5.10 7.55
C ASP A 287 3.79 -4.69 6.80
N VAL A 288 4.84 -5.50 6.92
CA VAL A 288 6.16 -5.24 6.34
C VAL A 288 6.58 -6.46 5.53
N SER A 289 6.57 -6.29 4.22
CA SER A 289 6.83 -7.31 3.22
C SER A 289 7.58 -6.71 2.03
N PHE A 290 8.16 -7.55 1.16
CA PHE A 290 8.92 -7.06 0.01
C PHE A 290 8.08 -6.32 -1.04
N ASP A 291 6.78 -6.62 -1.16
CA ASP A 291 5.88 -5.98 -2.12
C ASP A 291 5.32 -4.63 -1.64
N ASN A 292 5.40 -4.33 -0.34
CA ASN A 292 5.00 -3.03 0.22
C ASN A 292 6.00 -1.91 -0.10
N PHE A 293 7.19 -2.24 -0.63
CA PHE A 293 8.24 -1.29 -1.01
C PHE A 293 8.61 -1.41 -2.49
N ALA A 294 8.97 -0.29 -3.10
CA ALA A 294 9.51 -0.25 -4.46
C ALA A 294 10.75 0.65 -4.54
N VAL A 295 11.59 0.39 -5.55
CA VAL A 295 12.87 1.09 -5.75
C VAL A 295 12.80 1.97 -6.99
N GLY A 296 13.01 3.27 -6.83
CA GLY A 296 13.07 4.23 -7.92
C GLY A 296 14.19 3.88 -8.91
N PRO A 297 13.93 3.72 -10.22
CA PRO A 297 14.94 3.27 -11.18
C PRO A 297 16.01 4.33 -11.48
N ARG A 298 15.73 5.61 -11.18
CA ARG A 298 16.63 6.74 -11.48
C ARG A 298 17.50 7.15 -10.31
N ASP A 299 16.91 7.25 -9.13
CA ASP A 299 17.55 7.70 -7.90
C ASP A 299 17.87 6.55 -6.93
N GLY A 300 17.42 5.33 -7.23
CA GLY A 300 17.66 4.16 -6.40
C GLY A 300 16.94 4.19 -5.05
N LYS A 301 15.96 5.11 -4.87
CA LYS A 301 15.31 5.35 -3.59
C LYS A 301 14.25 4.30 -3.28
N VAL A 302 14.28 3.77 -2.06
CA VAL A 302 13.22 2.92 -1.51
C VAL A 302 12.04 3.79 -1.09
N ILE A 303 10.84 3.42 -1.53
CA ILE A 303 9.58 4.11 -1.21
C ILE A 303 8.53 3.07 -0.84
N ILE A 304 7.72 3.39 0.17
CA ILE A 304 6.56 2.61 0.58
C ILE A 304 5.43 2.84 -0.42
N VAL A 305 5.01 1.77 -1.09
CA VAL A 305 3.95 1.78 -2.11
C VAL A 305 2.63 1.26 -1.60
N ASP A 306 2.61 0.57 -0.46
CA ASP A 306 1.40 0.14 0.24
C ASP A 306 1.42 0.66 1.68
N ALA A 307 0.37 1.39 2.05
CA ALA A 307 0.24 2.08 3.33
C ALA A 307 -1.13 1.82 3.97
N GLU A 308 -1.76 0.68 3.68
CA GLU A 308 -3.08 0.34 4.23
C GLU A 308 -3.02 0.00 5.73
N ASN A 309 -1.92 -0.59 6.20
CA ASN A 309 -1.71 -1.03 7.58
C ASN A 309 -0.70 -0.14 8.33
N VAL A 310 -0.94 1.18 8.33
CA VAL A 310 -0.15 2.16 9.07
C VAL A 310 -0.93 2.67 10.27
N LEU A 311 -0.40 2.44 11.48
CA LEU A 311 -0.92 3.02 12.71
C LEU A 311 -0.17 4.31 13.02
N VAL A 312 -0.89 5.37 13.39
CA VAL A 312 -0.27 6.67 13.70
C VAL A 312 -0.47 7.04 15.16
N ALA A 313 0.61 7.08 15.93
CA ALA A 313 0.62 7.50 17.32
C ALA A 313 1.15 8.93 17.45
N ASP A 314 0.39 9.78 18.16
CA ASP A 314 0.82 11.16 18.46
C ASP A 314 1.70 11.17 19.72
N LYS A 315 3.03 11.11 19.52
CA LYS A 315 3.99 11.10 20.63
C LYS A 315 3.89 12.35 21.50
N ARG A 316 3.52 13.50 20.92
CA ARG A 316 3.28 14.72 21.68
C ARG A 316 2.08 14.55 22.62
N LEU A 317 0.98 13.98 22.14
CA LEU A 317 -0.20 13.70 22.97
C LEU A 317 0.12 12.67 24.06
N ILE A 318 0.87 11.62 23.75
CA ILE A 318 1.30 10.61 24.74
C ILE A 318 2.07 11.27 25.89
N ARG A 319 3.06 12.13 25.58
CA ARG A 319 3.85 12.83 26.61
C ARG A 319 3.03 13.86 27.40
N GLN A 320 1.98 14.42 26.81
CA GLN A 320 1.06 15.34 27.49
C GLN A 320 0.13 14.59 28.45
N ASN A 321 -0.48 13.50 28.00
CA ASN A 321 -1.44 12.72 28.78
C ASN A 321 -0.78 11.83 29.83
N LYS A 322 0.48 11.42 29.59
CA LYS A 322 1.26 10.54 30.46
C LYS A 322 0.48 9.29 30.91
N PRO A 323 -0.04 8.46 29.98
CA PRO A 323 -0.70 7.20 30.35
C PRO A 323 0.27 6.31 31.13
N GLU A 324 -0.25 5.26 31.79
CA GLU A 324 0.58 4.37 32.58
C GLU A 324 1.75 3.81 31.75
N ASN A 325 2.96 3.89 32.31
CA ASN A 325 4.20 3.45 31.69
C ASN A 325 4.59 4.16 30.37
N TRP A 326 4.07 5.36 30.09
CA TRP A 326 4.34 6.10 28.84
C TRP A 326 5.82 6.31 28.52
N ASP A 327 6.66 6.44 29.55
CA ASP A 327 8.10 6.69 29.49
C ASP A 327 8.94 5.40 29.52
N VAL A 328 8.33 4.27 29.82
CA VAL A 328 9.00 2.97 29.82
C VAL A 328 9.12 2.48 28.37
N TRP A 329 10.35 2.17 27.97
CA TRP A 329 10.70 1.71 26.63
C TRP A 329 9.98 0.40 26.31
N TYR A 330 9.46 0.28 25.11
CA TYR A 330 8.80 -0.92 24.63
C TYR A 330 9.61 -1.59 23.54
N GLU A 331 10.02 -2.83 23.83
CA GLU A 331 10.70 -3.73 22.91
C GLU A 331 9.70 -4.76 22.39
N SER A 332 9.44 -4.72 21.09
CA SER A 332 8.47 -5.59 20.43
C SER A 332 8.90 -7.06 20.55
N LYS A 333 7.96 -7.95 20.87
CA LYS A 333 8.28 -9.37 21.03
C LYS A 333 8.62 -9.98 19.68
N PHE A 334 9.72 -10.73 19.62
CA PHE A 334 10.02 -11.57 18.47
C PHE A 334 8.92 -12.63 18.30
N ASP A 335 8.46 -12.80 17.06
CA ASP A 335 7.47 -13.82 16.69
C ASP A 335 8.16 -14.85 15.80
N ASP A 336 8.30 -16.06 16.33
CA ASP A 336 8.90 -17.20 15.62
C ASP A 336 7.79 -17.91 14.85
N CYS A 337 7.48 -17.42 13.66
CA CYS A 337 6.45 -18.04 12.82
C CYS A 337 6.94 -18.36 11.41
N ASP A 338 6.56 -19.54 10.93
CA ASP A 338 6.90 -20.08 9.60
C ASP A 338 6.15 -19.40 8.45
N LYS A 339 5.72 -18.14 8.62
CA LYS A 339 4.90 -17.41 7.67
C LYS A 339 5.61 -16.14 7.20
N GLU A 340 5.28 -15.74 5.98
CA GLU A 340 5.70 -14.46 5.41
C GLU A 340 5.11 -13.30 6.21
N ALA A 341 5.87 -12.19 6.31
CA ALA A 341 5.46 -10.94 6.98
C ALA A 341 5.00 -11.13 8.44
N CYS A 342 5.72 -11.95 9.20
CA CYS A 342 5.42 -12.26 10.60
C CYS A 342 5.75 -11.08 11.53
N LEU A 343 4.79 -10.61 12.33
CA LEU A 343 4.99 -9.53 13.30
C LEU A 343 4.12 -9.73 14.54
N SER A 344 4.72 -9.58 15.73
CA SER A 344 4.00 -9.50 16.99
C SER A 344 4.01 -8.07 17.55
N PHE A 345 2.82 -7.49 17.74
CA PHE A 345 2.65 -6.15 18.30
C PHE A 345 1.33 -6.01 19.08
N SER A 346 1.24 -4.99 19.94
CA SER A 346 -0.01 -4.55 20.58
C SER A 346 -0.25 -3.10 20.20
N LYS A 347 -1.36 -2.85 19.49
CA LYS A 347 -1.73 -1.50 19.05
C LYS A 347 -1.93 -0.57 20.24
N GLU A 348 -2.45 -1.10 21.35
CA GLU A 348 -2.64 -0.38 22.61
C GLU A 348 -1.30 0.12 23.17
N ILE A 349 -0.27 -0.73 23.18
CA ILE A 349 1.06 -0.34 23.64
C ILE A 349 1.72 0.64 22.65
N LEU A 350 1.61 0.41 21.34
CA LEU A 350 2.11 1.34 20.31
C LEU A 350 1.51 2.75 20.49
N CYS A 351 0.25 2.83 20.92
CA CYS A 351 -0.46 4.07 21.17
C CYS A 351 -0.19 4.70 22.55
N ALA A 352 0.42 3.99 23.49
CA ALA A 352 0.62 4.45 24.87
C ALA A 352 2.07 4.79 25.22
N ARG A 353 3.05 4.34 24.43
CA ARG A 353 4.49 4.47 24.75
C ARG A 353 5.18 5.52 23.90
N ALA A 354 6.03 6.35 24.51
CA ALA A 354 6.80 7.37 23.81
C ALA A 354 8.01 6.80 23.06
N THR A 355 8.56 5.66 23.51
CA THR A 355 9.75 5.02 22.94
C THR A 355 9.45 3.57 22.61
N VAL A 356 9.43 3.25 21.31
CA VAL A 356 9.02 1.95 20.75
C VAL A 356 9.92 1.61 19.58
N ASP A 357 10.33 0.34 19.45
CA ASP A 357 11.23 -0.15 18.40
C ASP A 357 10.54 -0.85 17.22
N HIS A 358 9.21 -0.85 17.17
CA HIS A 358 8.40 -1.67 16.27
C HIS A 358 8.83 -1.60 14.79
N ASN A 359 9.14 -0.42 14.25
CA ASN A 359 9.57 -0.32 12.86
C ASN A 359 10.95 -0.94 12.62
N TYR A 360 11.89 -0.83 13.57
CA TYR A 360 13.18 -1.51 13.48
C TYR A 360 12.99 -3.02 13.54
N TYR A 361 12.18 -3.47 14.49
CA TYR A 361 11.78 -4.87 14.64
C TYR A 361 11.20 -5.40 13.33
N ALA A 362 10.25 -4.68 12.74
CA ALA A 362 9.54 -5.13 11.56
C ALA A 362 10.44 -5.21 10.32
N VAL A 363 11.32 -4.22 10.11
CA VAL A 363 12.30 -4.21 9.02
C VAL A 363 13.35 -5.30 9.21
N CYS A 364 13.94 -5.42 10.41
CA CYS A 364 14.96 -6.41 10.70
C CYS A 364 14.41 -7.85 10.59
N GLN A 365 13.21 -8.12 11.13
CA GLN A 365 12.59 -9.44 11.05
C GLN A 365 12.18 -9.80 9.62
N ASN A 366 11.47 -8.93 8.90
CA ASN A 366 10.82 -9.33 7.63
C ASN A 366 11.59 -8.99 6.36
N LEU A 367 12.60 -8.11 6.42
CA LEU A 367 13.32 -7.69 5.22
C LEU A 367 14.83 -7.95 5.27
N LEU A 368 15.47 -7.92 6.45
CA LEU A 368 16.94 -7.85 6.50
C LEU A 368 17.62 -9.11 7.04
N SER A 369 17.07 -9.73 8.10
CA SER A 369 17.72 -10.84 8.80
C SER A 369 17.40 -12.20 8.18
N ARG A 370 18.03 -13.26 8.71
CA ARG A 370 17.74 -14.65 8.32
C ARG A 370 16.29 -15.09 8.57
N HIS A 371 15.56 -14.37 9.43
CA HIS A 371 14.17 -14.65 9.76
C HIS A 371 13.19 -14.21 8.68
N ALA A 372 13.64 -13.33 7.76
CA ALA A 372 12.81 -12.87 6.67
C ALA A 372 12.53 -14.02 5.69
N THR A 373 11.26 -14.41 5.60
CA THR A 373 10.76 -15.39 4.64
C THR A 373 9.85 -14.73 3.62
N TRP A 374 10.06 -15.03 2.33
CA TRP A 374 9.25 -14.49 1.24
C TRP A 374 9.33 -15.37 -0.01
N ARG A 375 8.18 -15.72 -0.59
CA ARG A 375 8.02 -16.56 -1.78
C ARG A 375 8.84 -17.85 -1.74
N GLY A 376 8.87 -18.50 -0.58
CA GLY A 376 9.61 -19.74 -0.34
C GLY A 376 11.14 -19.59 -0.19
N THR A 377 11.65 -18.36 -0.15
CA THR A 377 13.05 -18.06 0.17
C THR A 377 13.17 -17.55 1.60
N SER A 378 14.36 -17.68 2.18
CA SER A 378 14.73 -17.16 3.50
C SER A 378 16.04 -16.37 3.42
N GLY A 379 16.29 -15.46 4.36
CA GLY A 379 17.60 -14.78 4.45
C GLY A 379 17.55 -13.25 4.42
N GLY A 380 16.40 -12.67 4.04
CA GLY A 380 16.27 -11.22 3.84
C GLY A 380 17.18 -10.66 2.75
N LEU A 381 17.28 -9.35 2.64
CA LEU A 381 18.15 -8.66 1.70
C LEU A 381 19.63 -8.83 2.02
N LEU A 382 19.98 -9.21 3.25
CA LEU A 382 21.36 -9.30 3.70
C LEU A 382 21.87 -10.76 3.80
N HIS A 383 21.34 -11.66 2.96
CA HIS A 383 21.88 -13.02 2.81
C HIS A 383 23.18 -13.08 1.97
N ASP A 384 24.04 -14.05 2.26
CA ASP A 384 25.30 -14.30 1.54
C ASP A 384 26.25 -13.09 1.44
N PRO A 385 26.67 -12.49 2.58
CA PRO A 385 27.67 -11.42 2.58
C PRO A 385 29.02 -11.90 2.02
N PRO A 386 29.82 -11.03 1.37
CA PRO A 386 31.19 -11.33 0.99
C PRO A 386 32.01 -11.79 2.20
N SER A 387 33.01 -12.66 1.96
CA SER A 387 33.83 -13.26 3.02
C SER A 387 34.45 -12.23 3.96
N GLU A 388 34.89 -11.09 3.43
CA GLU A 388 35.49 -10.01 4.23
C GLU A 388 34.53 -9.37 5.23
N ILE A 389 33.23 -9.32 4.88
CA ILE A 389 32.16 -8.82 5.76
C ILE A 389 31.69 -9.91 6.72
N ALA A 390 31.66 -11.17 6.27
CA ALA A 390 31.24 -12.30 7.09
C ALA A 390 32.25 -12.66 8.19
N LYS A 391 33.55 -12.37 7.97
CA LYS A 391 34.68 -12.88 8.76
C LYS A 391 34.61 -12.56 10.26
N ASP A 392 34.09 -11.39 10.63
CA ASP A 392 34.01 -10.97 12.04
C ASP A 392 32.67 -11.30 12.71
N GLY A 393 31.68 -11.77 11.94
CA GLY A 393 30.32 -12.06 12.42
C GLY A 393 29.53 -10.82 12.88
N ARG A 394 30.04 -9.60 12.67
CA ARG A 394 29.43 -8.36 13.17
C ARG A 394 28.07 -8.10 12.54
N LEU A 395 27.95 -8.29 11.22
CA LEU A 395 26.68 -8.10 10.52
C LEU A 395 25.59 -9.03 11.05
N GLU A 396 25.91 -10.32 11.19
CA GLU A 396 24.97 -11.32 11.69
C GLU A 396 24.58 -11.03 13.13
N ALA A 397 25.53 -10.68 13.99
CA ALA A 397 25.26 -10.31 15.38
C ALA A 397 24.31 -9.09 15.50
N LEU A 398 24.50 -8.07 14.66
CA LEU A 398 23.63 -6.88 14.62
C LEU A 398 22.23 -7.21 14.09
N LEU A 399 22.13 -8.03 13.05
CA LEU A 399 20.83 -8.44 12.49
C LEU A 399 20.05 -9.32 13.46
N ASP A 400 20.72 -10.26 14.11
CA ASP A 400 20.13 -11.14 15.12
C ASP A 400 19.62 -10.33 16.32
N GLU A 401 20.44 -9.42 16.86
CA GLU A 401 20.02 -8.58 18.00
C GLU A 401 18.92 -7.58 17.59
N CYS A 402 18.91 -7.11 16.34
CA CYS A 402 17.86 -6.24 15.83
C CYS A 402 16.52 -6.98 15.61
N ALA A 403 16.54 -8.22 15.14
CA ALA A 403 15.31 -8.99 14.96
C ALA A 403 14.83 -9.60 16.29
N ASN A 404 15.74 -10.28 17.01
CA ASN A 404 15.47 -11.07 18.21
C ASN A 404 16.50 -10.71 19.32
N PRO A 405 16.27 -9.62 20.07
CA PRO A 405 17.23 -9.09 21.03
C PRO A 405 17.47 -10.07 22.18
N LYS A 406 18.75 -10.34 22.48
CA LYS A 406 19.16 -11.17 23.63
C LYS A 406 19.33 -10.32 24.88
N LYS A 407 19.64 -9.04 24.72
CA LYS A 407 19.73 -8.07 25.83
C LYS A 407 18.45 -7.26 25.87
N ARG A 408 17.99 -6.94 27.09
CA ARG A 408 16.85 -6.02 27.28
C ARG A 408 17.13 -4.69 26.60
N TYR A 409 16.24 -4.25 25.71
CA TYR A 409 16.39 -3.05 24.89
C TYR A 409 17.56 -3.11 23.89
N GLY A 410 18.11 -4.30 23.64
CA GLY A 410 19.23 -4.52 22.74
C GLY A 410 18.91 -4.09 21.31
N ARG A 411 17.64 -4.23 20.89
CA ARG A 411 17.20 -3.86 19.53
C ARG A 411 17.44 -2.39 19.23
N PHE A 412 17.22 -1.48 20.18
CA PHE A 412 17.42 -0.04 19.97
C PHE A 412 18.87 0.29 19.62
N GLN A 413 19.82 -0.29 20.38
CA GLN A 413 21.24 -0.09 20.14
C GLN A 413 21.69 -0.81 18.86
N ALA A 414 21.25 -2.05 18.65
CA ALA A 414 21.57 -2.83 17.47
C ALA A 414 21.06 -2.18 16.18
N ALA A 415 19.85 -1.62 16.17
CA ALA A 415 19.27 -0.92 15.03
C ALA A 415 20.10 0.33 14.67
N LYS A 416 20.53 1.10 15.68
CA LYS A 416 21.41 2.26 15.48
C LYS A 416 22.77 1.85 14.90
N GLU A 417 23.43 0.88 15.52
CA GLU A 417 24.73 0.38 15.07
C GLU A 417 24.66 -0.27 13.69
N LEU A 418 23.58 -1.00 13.39
CA LEU A 418 23.32 -1.60 12.07
C LEU A 418 23.18 -0.50 11.01
N ARG A 419 22.42 0.56 11.27
CA ARG A 419 22.25 1.69 10.34
C ARG A 419 23.58 2.39 10.05
N GLU A 420 24.37 2.67 11.08
CA GLU A 420 25.71 3.26 10.95
C GLU A 420 26.67 2.34 10.18
N TYR A 421 26.62 1.03 10.44
CA TYR A 421 27.46 0.05 9.78
C TYR A 421 27.08 -0.13 8.30
N LEU A 422 25.79 -0.22 7.98
CA LEU A 422 25.32 -0.29 6.60
C LEU A 422 25.67 0.98 5.82
N ALA A 423 25.61 2.17 6.44
CA ALA A 423 26.04 3.42 5.82
C ALA A 423 27.54 3.42 5.46
N GLN A 424 28.39 2.83 6.31
CA GLN A 424 29.82 2.62 6.03
C GLN A 424 30.01 1.69 4.84
N LEU A 425 29.28 0.58 4.78
CA LEU A 425 29.38 -0.39 3.70
C LEU A 425 28.84 0.13 2.36
N SER A 426 27.83 1.01 2.38
CA SER A 426 27.24 1.58 1.17
C SER A 426 27.96 2.84 0.66
N ASN A 427 29.06 3.26 1.31
CA ASN A 427 29.74 4.55 1.07
C ASN A 427 28.83 5.78 1.27
N ASN A 428 27.79 5.67 2.09
CA ASN A 428 26.88 6.77 2.42
C ASN A 428 27.32 7.57 3.66
N VAL A 429 28.55 7.36 4.14
CA VAL A 429 29.14 8.18 5.21
C VAL A 429 29.46 9.56 4.63
N ARG A 430 28.71 10.57 5.08
CA ARG A 430 29.08 11.99 4.88
C ARG A 430 29.95 12.50 6.02
#